data_AF-A0A3B9VY64-F1
#
_entry.id   AF-A0A3B9VY64-F1
#
_cell.length_a   1.000
_cell.length_b   1.000
_cell.length_c   1.000
_cell.angle_alpha   90.00
_cell.angle_beta   90.00
_cell.angle_gamma   90.00
#
_symmetry.space_group_name_H-M   'P 1'
#
loop_
_entity.id
_entity.type
_entity.pdbx_description
1 polymer ?
#
loop_
_entity_poly.entity_id
_entity_poly.type
_entity_poly.pdbx_seq_one_letter_code
_entity_poly.pdbx_strand_id
1 'polypeptide(L)' 'VCVADGTDLAAEKIERVLTNDPGMGVIRHADAGYDRALDVAKERGVRIPMNETPDPENR' A
#
# COMPACT_ATOMS: atom_id res chain seq x y z
N VAL A 1 12.56 8.41 -5.98
CA VAL A 1 12.98 8.44 -7.41
C VAL A 1 13.38 7.02 -7.81
N CYS A 2 12.86 6.51 -8.92
CA CYS A 2 13.21 5.21 -9.52
C CYS A 2 13.55 5.45 -11.00
N VAL A 3 14.51 4.69 -11.55
CA VAL A 3 14.99 4.87 -12.93
C VAL A 3 14.42 3.76 -13.81
N ALA A 4 13.82 4.14 -14.94
CA ALA A 4 13.37 3.23 -15.98
C ALA A 4 14.45 3.12 -17.07
N ASP A 5 15.42 2.23 -16.87
CA ASP A 5 16.54 2.01 -17.81
C ASP A 5 16.27 0.91 -18.85
N GLY A 6 15.06 0.33 -18.84
CA GLY A 6 14.63 -0.73 -19.77
C GLY A 6 15.04 -2.14 -19.36
N THR A 7 15.70 -2.32 -18.21
CA THR A 7 16.04 -3.66 -17.68
C THR A 7 14.84 -4.31 -16.99
N ASP A 8 14.79 -5.65 -16.99
CA ASP A 8 13.76 -6.41 -16.26
C ASP A 8 13.78 -6.09 -14.76
N LEU A 9 14.97 -5.90 -14.19
CA LEU A 9 15.13 -5.47 -12.80
C LEU A 9 14.51 -4.10 -12.53
N ALA A 10 14.61 -3.16 -13.47
CA ALA A 10 13.95 -1.87 -13.34
C ALA A 10 12.43 -2.01 -13.40
N ALA A 11 11.90 -2.90 -14.25
CA ALA A 11 10.47 -3.16 -14.31
C ALA A 11 9.92 -3.67 -12.96
N GLU A 12 10.58 -4.66 -12.34
CA GLU A 12 10.19 -5.17 -11.01
C GLU A 12 10.26 -4.10 -9.93
N LYS A 13 11.28 -3.25 -9.96
CA LYS A 13 11.42 -2.14 -9.00
C LYS A 13 10.33 -1.10 -9.18
N ILE A 14 10.02 -0.74 -10.42
CA ILE A 14 9.01 0.26 -10.74
C ILE A 14 7.63 -0.21 -10.29
N GLU A 15 7.27 -1.47 -10.56
CA GLU A 15 6.01 -2.06 -10.10
C GLU A 15 5.85 -1.91 -8.58
N ARG A 16 6.89 -2.29 -7.83
CA ARG A 16 6.87 -2.19 -6.36
C ARG A 16 6.83 -0.75 -5.87
N VAL A 17 7.67 0.13 -6.41
CA VAL A 17 7.76 1.53 -5.96
C VAL A 17 6.47 2.28 -6.25
N LEU A 18 5.93 2.15 -7.47
CA LEU A 18 4.72 2.85 -7.89
C LEU A 18 3.45 2.27 -7.27
N THR A 19 3.51 1.10 -6.64
CA THR A 19 2.40 0.56 -5.83
C THR A 19 2.55 0.95 -4.36
N ASN A 20 3.74 0.78 -3.78
CA ASN A 20 3.95 0.94 -2.34
C ASN A 20 4.00 2.41 -1.90
N ASP A 21 4.61 3.30 -2.68
CA ASP A 21 4.75 4.72 -2.33
C ASP A 21 3.37 5.42 -2.21
N PRO A 22 2.47 5.35 -3.20
CA PRO A 22 1.11 5.88 -3.02
C PRO A 22 0.29 5.08 -2.00
N GLY A 23 0.51 3.76 -1.90
CA GLY A 23 -0.11 2.92 -0.88
C GLY A 23 0.17 3.41 0.54
N MET A 24 1.40 3.87 0.81
CA MET A 24 1.77 4.48 2.10
C MET A 24 0.99 5.76 2.39
N GLY A 25 0.72 6.57 1.36
CA GLY A 25 -0.15 7.73 1.47
C GLY A 25 -1.57 7.34 1.91
N VAL A 26 -2.16 6.31 1.29
CA VAL A 26 -3.48 5.79 1.67
C VAL A 26 -3.49 5.28 3.10
N ILE A 27 -2.49 4.48 3.48
CA ILE A 27 -2.35 3.94 4.85
C ILE A 27 -2.29 5.09 5.87
N ARG A 28 -1.48 6.12 5.62
CA ARG A 28 -1.33 7.26 6.52
C ARG A 28 -2.63 8.04 6.71
N HIS A 29 -3.40 8.25 5.63
CA HIS A 29 -4.68 8.95 5.75
C HIS A 29 -5.77 8.09 6.40
N ALA A 30 -5.76 6.77 6.15
CA ALA A 30 -6.65 5.85 6.84
C ALA A 30 -6.39 5.85 8.36
N ASP A 31 -5.12 5.78 8.76
CA ASP A 31 -4.69 5.86 10.17
C ASP A 31 -5.10 7.19 10.84
N ALA A 32 -5.05 8.29 10.10
CA ALA A 32 -5.51 9.60 10.56
C ALA A 32 -7.04 9.76 10.62
N GLY A 33 -7.81 8.74 10.24
CA GLY A 33 -9.28 8.73 10.34
C GLY A 33 -10.01 9.35 9.14
N TYR A 34 -9.39 9.48 7.97
CA TYR A 34 -10.07 9.96 6.77
C TYR A 34 -10.88 8.82 6.11
N ASP A 35 -12.22 8.90 6.16
CA ASP A 35 -13.13 7.88 5.59
C ASP A 35 -12.84 7.58 4.12
N ARG A 36 -12.58 8.62 3.33
CA ARG A 36 -12.23 8.47 1.91
C ARG A 36 -10.99 7.59 1.70
N ALA A 37 -10.02 7.61 2.61
CA ALA A 37 -8.84 6.77 2.49
C ALA A 37 -9.15 5.30 2.78
N LEU A 38 -10.11 5.01 3.68
CA LEU A 38 -10.61 3.66 3.90
C LEU A 38 -11.34 3.11 2.66
N ASP A 39 -12.11 3.95 1.98
CA ASP A 39 -12.79 3.57 0.73
C ASP A 39 -11.78 3.27 -0.38
N VAL A 40 -10.77 4.13 -0.55
CA VAL A 40 -9.68 3.91 -1.51
C VAL A 40 -8.89 2.65 -1.18
N ALA A 41 -8.62 2.40 0.11
CA ALA A 41 -7.92 1.19 0.54
C ALA A 41 -8.69 -0.08 0.14
N LYS A 42 -10.02 -0.09 0.33
CA LYS A 42 -10.89 -1.21 -0.09
C LYS A 42 -10.93 -1.36 -1.61
N GLU A 43 -11.11 -0.28 -2.36
CA GLU A 43 -11.20 -0.30 -3.84
C GLU A 43 -9.90 -0.83 -4.47
N ARG A 44 -8.75 -0.43 -3.91
CA ARG A 44 -7.43 -0.71 -4.48
C ARG A 44 -6.71 -1.88 -3.83
N GLY A 45 -7.32 -2.55 -2.87
CA GLY A 45 -6.74 -3.70 -2.16
C GLY A 45 -5.54 -3.35 -1.27
N VAL A 46 -5.47 -2.12 -0.74
CA VAL A 46 -4.44 -1.72 0.22
C VAL A 46 -4.79 -2.31 1.58
N ARG A 47 -3.92 -3.19 2.09
CA ARG A 47 -4.09 -3.83 3.40
C ARG A 47 -3.87 -2.84 4.55
N ILE A 48 -4.84 -2.71 5.46
CA ILE A 48 -4.76 -1.89 6.68
C ILE A 48 -4.81 -2.80 7.90
N PRO A 49 -3.67 -3.22 8.49
CA PRO A 49 -3.63 -4.21 9.55
C PRO A 49 -4.42 -3.83 10.81
N MET A 50 -4.49 -2.54 11.15
CA MET A 50 -5.22 -2.07 12.33
C MET A 50 -6.74 -2.28 12.24
N ASN A 51 -7.27 -2.49 11.03
CA ASN A 51 -8.68 -2.79 10.79
C ASN A 51 -8.95 -4.31 10.72
N GLU A 52 -7.91 -5.13 10.74
CA GLU A 52 -8.05 -6.58 10.71
C GLU A 52 -8.23 -7.10 12.13
N THR A 53 -9.04 -8.16 12.27
CA THR A 53 -9.09 -8.88 13.54
C THR A 53 -7.75 -9.56 13.75
N PRO A 54 -7.15 -9.53 14.96
CA PRO A 54 -5.87 -10.19 15.21
C PRO A 54 -5.95 -11.66 14.83
N ASP A 55 -4.98 -12.13 14.06
CA ASP A 55 -4.81 -13.54 13.76
C ASP A 55 -4.54 -14.30 15.09
N PRO A 56 -5.37 -15.28 15.47
CA PRO A 56 -5.14 -16.06 16.68
C PRO A 56 -3.82 -16.85 16.66
N GLU A 57 -3.21 -17.09 15.50
CA GLU A 57 -1.96 -17.85 15.37
C GLU A 57 -0.68 -17.01 15.53
N ASN A 58 -0.79 -15.67 15.53
CA ASN A 58 0.36 -14.75 15.57
C ASN A 58 0.41 -13.91 16.86
N ARG A 59 0.02 -14.50 18.00
CA ARG A 59 0.10 -13.91 19.35
C ARG A 59 1.23 -14.49 20.19
#